data_AF-A0A7L2PYB5-F1
#
_entry.id   AF-A0A7L2PYB5-F1
#
_cell.length_a   1.000
_cell.length_b   1.000
_cell.length_c   1.000
_cell.angle_alpha   90.00
_cell.angle_beta   90.00
_cell.angle_gamma   90.00
#
_symmetry.space_group_name_H-M   'P 1'
#
loop_
_entity.id
_entity.type
_entity.pdbx_description
1 polymer ?
#
loop_
_entity_poly.entity_id
_entity_poly.type
_entity_poly.pdbx_seq_one_letter_code
_entity_poly.pdbx_strand_id
1 'polypeptide(L)'
;CTGEEAAPSECRHKGWGVHTCEHSEDAGVVCAGEPEEGQVRLAGGPHRCAGRVEVFHAGRWGTVCDDTWDLADAQVTCRQVRCGPALWAPGAAQFGEGAGPIWLDGLRCAGSEAHLAECPGHTWGQHTCNHAEDAGAACA
;
A
#
# COMPACT_ATOMS: atom_id res chain seq x y z
N CYS A 1 -18.34 -24.56 2.83
CA CYS A 1 -17.01 -24.90 2.30
C CYS A 1 -16.18 -25.46 3.44
N THR A 2 -15.33 -26.45 3.18
CA THR A 2 -14.28 -26.89 4.11
C THR A 2 -13.02 -26.06 3.96
N GLY A 3 -12.86 -25.38 2.82
CA GLY A 3 -11.70 -24.54 2.48
C GLY A 3 -10.70 -25.23 1.56
N GLU A 4 -10.95 -26.48 1.18
CA GLU A 4 -10.10 -27.26 0.26
C GLU A 4 -10.74 -27.40 -1.14
N GLU A 5 -11.99 -26.97 -1.30
CA GLU A 5 -12.70 -27.00 -2.58
C GLU A 5 -12.05 -26.05 -3.61
N ALA A 6 -11.99 -26.46 -4.87
CA ALA A 6 -11.38 -25.63 -5.93
C ALA A 6 -12.30 -24.49 -6.36
N ALA A 7 -13.61 -24.62 -6.11
CA ALA A 7 -14.60 -23.62 -6.47
C ALA A 7 -15.75 -23.57 -5.45
N PRO A 8 -16.41 -22.40 -5.27
CA PRO A 8 -17.58 -22.27 -4.41
C PRO A 8 -18.74 -23.22 -4.76
N SER A 9 -18.84 -23.64 -6.03
CA SER A 9 -19.83 -24.60 -6.52
C SER A 9 -19.66 -26.02 -5.98
N GLU A 10 -18.49 -26.36 -5.46
CA GLU A 10 -18.20 -27.68 -4.88
C GLU A 10 -18.49 -27.74 -3.39
N CYS A 11 -18.68 -26.57 -2.76
CA CYS A 11 -19.05 -26.50 -1.36
C CYS A 11 -20.44 -27.08 -1.11
N ARG A 12 -20.66 -27.65 0.07
CA ARG A 12 -21.99 -28.06 0.51
C ARG A 12 -22.97 -26.88 0.49
N HIS A 13 -23.98 -26.95 -0.38
CA HIS A 13 -25.02 -25.94 -0.55
C HIS A 13 -26.42 -26.58 -0.72
N LYS A 14 -27.50 -25.78 -0.60
CA LYS A 14 -28.90 -26.26 -0.69
C LYS A 14 -29.32 -26.73 -2.10
N GLY A 15 -28.56 -26.35 -3.14
CA GLY A 15 -28.85 -26.68 -4.54
C GLY A 15 -29.03 -25.41 -5.38
N TRP A 16 -28.73 -25.48 -6.67
CA TRP A 16 -28.83 -24.34 -7.60
C TRP A 16 -30.28 -23.87 -7.75
N GLY A 17 -30.52 -22.57 -7.57
CA GLY A 17 -31.87 -21.98 -7.63
C GLY A 17 -32.79 -22.37 -6.47
N VAL A 18 -32.29 -23.08 -5.45
CA VAL A 18 -33.07 -23.46 -4.25
C VAL A 18 -32.75 -22.51 -3.10
N HIS A 19 -33.43 -21.36 -3.10
CA HIS A 19 -33.31 -20.35 -2.05
C HIS A 19 -34.60 -19.55 -1.90
N THR A 20 -34.70 -18.86 -0.77
CA THR A 20 -35.71 -17.81 -0.53
C THR A 20 -35.06 -16.43 -0.45
N CYS A 21 -33.78 -16.33 -0.83
CA CYS A 21 -33.02 -15.09 -0.76
C CYS A 21 -33.53 -14.05 -1.77
N GLU A 22 -33.52 -12.78 -1.37
CA GLU A 22 -33.66 -11.61 -2.25
C GLU A 22 -32.28 -11.06 -2.63
N HIS A 23 -32.18 -10.22 -3.67
CA HIS A 23 -30.91 -9.62 -4.10
C HIS A 23 -30.28 -8.69 -3.05
N SER A 24 -31.03 -8.26 -2.03
CA SER A 24 -30.46 -7.56 -0.88
C SER A 24 -29.55 -8.45 -0.01
N GLU A 25 -29.58 -9.76 -0.21
CA GLU A 25 -28.80 -10.76 0.53
C GLU A 25 -27.62 -11.31 -0.29
N ASP A 26 -27.28 -10.67 -1.41
CA ASP A 26 -26.17 -11.08 -2.25
C ASP A 26 -24.83 -10.99 -1.48
N ALA A 27 -24.08 -12.08 -1.51
CA ALA A 27 -22.78 -12.18 -0.84
C ALA A 27 -21.65 -11.60 -1.72
N GLY A 28 -20.69 -10.92 -1.08
CA GLY A 28 -19.48 -10.40 -1.72
C GLY A 28 -18.22 -10.78 -0.94
N VAL A 29 -17.07 -10.77 -1.62
CA VAL A 29 -15.76 -11.01 -1.02
C VAL A 29 -14.75 -9.98 -1.52
N VAL A 30 -13.80 -9.60 -0.66
CA VAL A 30 -12.60 -8.86 -1.04
C VAL A 30 -11.42 -9.81 -0.86
N CYS A 31 -10.78 -10.19 -1.96
CA CYS A 31 -9.57 -11.00 -1.94
C CYS A 31 -8.34 -10.10 -1.77
N ALA A 32 -7.30 -10.59 -1.10
CA ALA A 32 -5.98 -10.03 -1.27
C ALA A 32 -5.52 -10.37 -2.69
N GLY A 33 -5.37 -9.36 -3.54
CA GLY A 33 -4.66 -9.52 -4.81
C GLY A 33 -3.17 -9.68 -4.56
N GLU A 34 -2.46 -10.29 -5.51
CA GLU A 34 -1.00 -10.19 -5.52
C GLU A 34 -0.61 -8.72 -5.69
N PRO A 35 0.36 -8.21 -4.92
CA PRO A 35 0.79 -6.83 -5.08
C PRO A 35 1.35 -6.59 -6.48
N GLU A 36 0.95 -5.47 -7.08
CA GLU A 36 1.48 -5.06 -8.37
C GLU A 36 2.82 -4.32 -8.21
N GLU A 37 3.65 -4.36 -9.25
CA GLU A 37 4.92 -3.64 -9.28
C GLU A 37 4.69 -2.12 -9.11
N GLY A 38 5.39 -1.50 -8.15
CA GLY A 38 5.20 -0.09 -7.81
C GLY A 38 3.93 0.21 -6.99
N GLN A 39 3.21 -0.81 -6.52
CA GLN A 39 2.10 -0.63 -5.61
C GLN A 39 2.59 -0.07 -4.26
N VAL A 40 1.81 0.85 -3.69
CA VAL A 40 2.11 1.50 -2.41
C VAL A 40 1.07 1.11 -1.36
N ARG A 41 1.52 0.92 -0.12
CA ARG A 41 0.66 0.77 1.06
C ARG A 41 1.16 1.61 2.23
N LEU A 42 0.25 1.93 3.14
CA LEU A 42 0.56 2.58 4.42
C LEU A 42 0.47 1.55 5.55
N ALA A 43 1.55 1.37 6.30
CA ALA A 43 1.68 0.39 7.38
C ALA A 43 1.96 1.05 8.73
N GLY A 44 1.62 0.38 9.84
CA GLY A 44 1.96 0.82 11.20
C GLY A 44 1.21 2.05 11.73
N GLY A 45 0.38 2.71 10.92
CA GLY A 45 -0.42 3.85 11.35
C GLY A 45 -1.82 3.49 11.88
N PRO A 46 -2.55 4.48 12.41
CA PRO A 46 -3.82 4.27 13.12
C PRO A 46 -5.00 3.87 12.21
N HIS A 47 -4.90 4.08 10.89
CA HIS A 47 -5.92 3.73 9.91
C HIS A 47 -5.30 3.60 8.50
N ARG A 48 -6.09 3.12 7.53
CA ARG A 48 -5.63 2.86 6.14
C ARG A 48 -5.05 4.06 5.36
N CYS A 49 -5.18 5.27 5.91
CA CYS A 49 -4.77 6.53 5.26
C CYS A 49 -3.66 7.27 6.05
N ALA A 50 -3.03 6.59 7.01
CA ALA A 50 -1.85 7.09 7.71
C ALA A 50 -0.92 5.93 8.03
N GLY A 51 0.39 6.10 7.84
CA GLY A 51 1.37 5.08 8.13
C GLY A 51 2.72 5.30 7.47
N ARG A 52 3.67 4.41 7.76
CA ARG A 52 4.93 4.25 7.03
C ARG A 52 4.64 3.89 5.59
N VAL A 53 5.36 4.51 4.66
CA VAL A 53 5.22 4.25 3.23
C VAL A 53 6.02 3.01 2.86
N GLU A 54 5.34 2.04 2.27
CA GLU A 54 5.97 0.85 1.72
C GLU A 54 5.59 0.69 0.24
N VAL A 55 6.56 0.33 -0.59
CA VAL A 55 6.40 0.09 -2.03
C VAL A 55 6.75 -1.36 -2.35
N PHE A 56 5.99 -1.96 -3.27
CA PHE A 56 6.26 -3.29 -3.77
C PHE A 56 7.18 -3.22 -5.00
N HIS A 57 8.33 -3.87 -4.91
CA HIS A 57 9.31 -3.94 -6.00
C HIS A 57 10.00 -5.29 -5.97
N ALA A 58 10.19 -5.91 -7.14
CA ALA A 58 10.90 -7.18 -7.29
C ALA A 58 10.37 -8.29 -6.36
N GLY A 59 9.04 -8.40 -6.24
CA GLY A 59 8.37 -9.46 -5.48
C GLY A 59 8.36 -9.28 -3.96
N ARG A 60 8.77 -8.13 -3.44
CA ARG A 60 8.78 -7.86 -1.98
C ARG A 60 8.45 -6.42 -1.64
N TRP A 61 7.79 -6.26 -0.50
CA TRP A 61 7.60 -4.96 0.13
C TRP A 61 8.93 -4.44 0.69
N GLY A 62 9.15 -3.15 0.54
CA GLY A 62 10.24 -2.39 1.14
C GLY A 62 9.82 -0.97 1.46
N THR A 63 10.65 -0.25 2.21
CA THR A 63 10.34 1.08 2.73
C THR A 63 10.89 2.19 1.84
N VAL A 64 10.59 3.44 2.19
CA VAL A 64 11.09 4.64 1.52
C VAL A 64 11.90 5.44 2.54
N CYS A 65 13.09 5.91 2.16
CA CYS A 65 13.88 6.79 3.02
C CYS A 65 13.29 8.19 3.10
N ASP A 66 13.45 8.86 4.24
CA ASP A 66 12.98 10.22 4.49
C ASP A 66 13.92 11.33 3.99
N ASP A 67 15.08 10.97 3.42
CA ASP A 67 15.97 11.92 2.75
C ASP A 67 15.25 12.63 1.60
N THR A 68 15.14 13.95 1.73
CA THR A 68 14.36 14.87 0.87
C THR A 68 12.85 14.62 0.82
N TRP A 69 12.31 13.73 1.66
CA TRP A 69 10.89 13.41 1.71
C TRP A 69 10.03 14.61 2.14
N ASP A 70 9.07 14.98 1.29
CA ASP A 70 8.21 16.13 1.54
C ASP A 70 6.72 15.89 1.22
N LEU A 71 5.93 16.97 1.32
CA LEU A 71 4.49 16.90 1.12
C LEU A 71 4.11 16.57 -0.35
N ALA A 72 4.96 16.88 -1.33
CA ALA A 72 4.73 16.50 -2.72
C ALA A 72 4.90 14.99 -2.92
N ASP A 73 5.88 14.37 -2.27
CA ASP A 73 6.05 12.91 -2.29
C ASP A 73 4.88 12.20 -1.57
N ALA A 74 4.47 12.72 -0.41
CA ALA A 74 3.29 12.25 0.28
C ALA A 74 2.01 12.46 -0.54
N GLN A 75 1.93 13.51 -1.37
CA GLN A 75 0.77 13.76 -2.23
C GLN A 75 0.64 12.70 -3.33
N VAL A 76 1.75 12.24 -3.91
CA VAL A 76 1.76 11.09 -4.84
C VAL A 76 1.31 9.83 -4.10
N THR A 77 1.85 9.58 -2.91
CA THR A 77 1.48 8.46 -2.04
C THR A 77 -0.02 8.42 -1.76
N CYS A 78 -0.58 9.52 -1.25
CA CYS A 78 -1.99 9.63 -0.88
C CYS A 78 -2.94 9.47 -2.07
N ARG A 79 -2.52 9.92 -3.26
CA ARG A 79 -3.25 9.66 -4.52
C ARG A 79 -3.22 8.18 -4.88
N GLN A 80 -2.06 7.53 -4.82
CA GLN A 80 -1.93 6.10 -5.15
C GLN A 80 -2.78 5.21 -4.23
N VAL A 81 -2.80 5.50 -2.92
CA VAL A 81 -3.62 4.73 -1.95
C VAL A 81 -5.08 5.19 -1.86
N ARG A 82 -5.47 6.17 -2.69
CA ARG A 82 -6.84 6.72 -2.78
C ARG A 82 -7.39 7.16 -1.43
N CYS A 83 -6.63 8.03 -0.77
CA CYS A 83 -6.98 8.63 0.53
C CYS A 83 -7.05 10.16 0.47
N GLY A 84 -7.27 10.75 -0.71
CA GLY A 84 -7.38 12.20 -0.86
C GLY A 84 -6.02 12.92 -0.81
N PRO A 85 -5.99 14.22 -0.45
CA PRO A 85 -4.75 14.99 -0.40
C PRO A 85 -3.86 14.59 0.78
N ALA A 86 -2.56 14.83 0.64
CA ALA A 86 -1.60 14.67 1.74
C ALA A 86 -1.78 15.79 2.77
N LEU A 87 -1.79 15.40 4.05
CA LEU A 87 -1.84 16.30 5.18
C LEU A 87 -0.49 16.37 5.91
N TRP A 88 0.30 15.29 5.85
CA TRP A 88 1.57 15.18 6.57
C TRP A 88 2.51 14.19 5.90
N ALA A 89 3.81 14.51 5.93
CA ALA A 89 4.91 13.72 5.38
C ALA A 89 5.99 13.51 6.46
N PRO A 90 5.74 12.68 7.49
CA PRO A 90 6.74 12.42 8.51
C PRO A 90 7.93 11.60 7.99
N GLY A 91 9.12 11.91 8.49
CA GLY A 91 10.30 11.03 8.41
C GLY A 91 10.54 10.30 9.73
N ALA A 92 11.79 9.92 9.97
CA ALA A 92 12.32 9.44 11.24
C ALA A 92 11.48 8.31 11.87
N ALA A 93 10.95 7.40 11.05
CA ALA A 93 10.15 6.25 11.47
C ALA A 93 9.01 6.61 12.45
N GLN A 94 8.33 7.76 12.29
CA GLN A 94 7.26 8.19 13.20
C GLN A 94 6.10 7.18 13.33
N PHE A 95 5.86 6.38 12.29
CA PHE A 95 4.89 5.28 12.30
C PHE A 95 5.53 3.92 12.63
N GLY A 96 6.74 3.94 13.20
CA GLY A 96 7.57 2.78 13.49
C GLY A 96 8.47 2.39 12.31
N GLU A 97 9.57 1.74 12.63
CA GLU A 97 10.51 1.17 11.67
C GLU A 97 9.85 0.05 10.86
N GLY A 98 10.19 -0.03 9.58
CA GLY A 98 9.86 -1.14 8.72
C GLY A 98 10.89 -2.25 8.78
N ALA A 99 10.82 -3.13 7.79
CA ALA A 99 11.75 -4.23 7.65
C ALA A 99 11.95 -4.56 6.17
N GLY A 100 13.07 -5.22 5.87
CA GLY A 100 13.38 -5.65 4.52
C GLY A 100 14.24 -4.62 3.79
N PRO A 101 14.07 -4.44 2.48
CA PRO A 101 14.84 -3.47 1.71
C PRO A 101 14.27 -2.06 1.89
N ILE A 102 15.12 -1.05 1.75
CA ILE A 102 14.70 0.33 1.52
C ILE A 102 14.80 0.55 0.01
N TRP A 103 13.66 0.79 -0.63
CA TRP A 103 13.55 0.74 -2.07
C TRP A 103 13.79 2.07 -2.76
N LEU A 104 13.30 3.15 -2.16
CA LEU A 104 13.35 4.49 -2.73
C LEU A 104 14.05 5.43 -1.76
N ASP A 105 14.84 6.34 -2.32
CA ASP A 105 15.65 7.32 -1.60
C ASP A 105 15.82 8.59 -2.44
N GLY A 106 15.93 9.73 -1.77
CA GLY A 106 16.16 11.05 -2.38
C GLY A 106 15.06 11.46 -3.36
N LEU A 107 13.81 11.09 -3.07
CA LEU A 107 12.66 11.39 -3.92
C LEU A 107 12.40 12.90 -3.98
N ARG A 108 12.04 13.37 -5.17
CA ARG A 108 11.74 14.77 -5.45
C ARG A 108 10.54 14.87 -6.40
N CYS A 109 9.41 14.34 -5.96
CA CYS A 109 8.18 14.41 -6.74
C CYS A 109 7.75 15.88 -6.98
N ALA A 110 7.16 16.16 -8.13
CA ALA A 110 6.40 17.38 -8.38
C ALA A 110 5.01 17.35 -7.69
N GLY A 111 4.55 16.17 -7.28
CA GLY A 111 3.24 15.92 -6.68
C GLY A 111 2.16 15.51 -7.69
N SER A 112 2.48 15.51 -8.98
CA SER A 112 1.57 15.18 -10.08
C SER A 112 1.78 13.77 -10.67
N GLU A 113 2.86 13.09 -10.29
CA GLU A 113 3.25 11.76 -10.78
C GLU A 113 2.19 10.70 -10.49
N ALA A 114 1.94 9.77 -11.42
CA ALA A 114 0.94 8.75 -11.17
C ALA A 114 1.41 7.78 -10.07
N HIS A 115 2.72 7.51 -10.03
CA HIS A 115 3.34 6.59 -9.07
C HIS A 115 4.60 7.17 -8.41
N LEU A 116 4.85 6.82 -7.15
CA LEU A 116 6.08 7.16 -6.42
C LEU A 116 7.35 6.73 -7.18
N ALA A 117 7.28 5.57 -7.85
CA ALA A 117 8.33 5.02 -8.70
C ALA A 117 8.72 5.91 -9.90
N GLU A 118 7.87 6.86 -10.30
CA GLU A 118 8.11 7.76 -11.43
C GLU A 118 8.78 9.07 -11.00
N CYS A 119 8.84 9.34 -9.69
CA CYS A 119 9.47 10.54 -9.19
C CYS A 119 10.99 10.50 -9.39
N PRO A 120 11.63 11.64 -9.69
CA PRO A 120 13.09 11.72 -9.71
C PRO A 120 13.68 11.34 -8.35
N GLY A 121 14.69 10.48 -8.35
CA GLY A 121 15.38 10.02 -7.14
C GLY A 121 16.55 9.09 -7.46
N HIS A 122 17.05 8.40 -6.45
CA HIS A 122 18.09 7.37 -6.62
C HIS A 122 17.53 6.12 -7.31
N THR A 123 18.42 5.26 -7.80
CA THR A 123 18.01 3.97 -8.38
C THR A 123 17.47 3.05 -7.28
N TRP A 124 16.53 2.16 -7.60
CA TRP A 124 15.97 1.19 -6.68
C TRP A 124 17.03 0.50 -5.80
N GLY A 125 16.84 0.59 -4.48
CA GLY A 125 17.73 -0.02 -3.48
C GLY A 125 19.08 0.68 -3.29
N GLN A 126 19.33 1.80 -3.96
CA GLN A 126 20.52 2.63 -3.74
C GLN A 126 20.21 3.70 -2.70
N HIS A 127 20.69 3.52 -1.47
CA HIS A 127 20.49 4.46 -0.37
C HIS A 127 21.62 4.36 0.66
N THR A 128 21.75 5.37 1.52
CA THR A 128 22.58 5.30 2.73
C THR A 128 21.77 5.14 4.02
N CYS A 129 20.44 5.14 3.89
CA CYS A 129 19.54 5.15 5.03
C CYS A 129 19.46 3.82 5.76
N ASN A 130 19.00 3.88 7.00
CA ASN A 130 18.56 2.74 7.80
C ASN A 130 17.06 2.89 8.16
N HIS A 131 16.45 1.88 8.78
CA HIS A 131 15.01 1.92 9.02
C HIS A 131 14.54 2.98 10.03
N ALA A 132 15.43 3.57 10.83
CA ALA A 132 15.08 4.73 11.64
C ALA A 132 14.74 5.97 10.79
N GLU A 133 15.09 5.96 9.51
CA GLU A 133 14.85 7.01 8.49
C GLU A 133 13.67 6.64 7.58
N ASP A 134 12.84 5.66 7.94
CA ASP A 134 11.68 5.30 7.13
C ASP A 134 10.64 6.43 7.09
N ALA A 135 10.26 6.82 5.88
CA ALA A 135 9.26 7.83 5.60
C ALA A 135 7.83 7.32 5.85
N GLY A 136 6.95 8.26 6.19
CA GLY A 136 5.52 8.05 6.37
C GLY A 136 4.68 9.10 5.67
N ALA A 137 3.38 8.85 5.61
CA ALA A 137 2.39 9.78 5.10
C ALA A 137 1.12 9.73 5.94
N ALA A 138 0.42 10.86 6.06
CA ALA A 138 -0.97 10.91 6.50
C ALA A 138 -1.79 11.71 5.48
N CYS A 139 -2.93 11.16 5.10
CA CYS A 139 -3.86 11.70 4.12
C CYS A 139 -5.18 12.11 4.79
N ALA A 140 -6.06 12.79 4.05
CA ALA A 140 -7.36 13.27 4.54
C ALA A 140 -8.42 12.19 4.80
#